data_AF-A0A7J3QVE1-F1
#
_entry.id   AF-A0A7J3QVE1-F1
#
_cell.length_a   1.000
_cell.length_b   1.000
_cell.length_c   1.000
_cell.angle_alpha   90.00
_cell.angle_beta   90.00
_cell.angle_gamma   90.00
#
_symmetry.space_group_name_H-M   'P 1'
#
loop_
_entity.id
_entity.type
_entity.pdbx_description
1 polymer ?
#
loop_
_entity_poly.entity_id
_entity_poly.type
_entity_poly.pdbx_seq_one_letter_code
_entity_poly.pdbx_strand_id
1 'polypeptide(L)'
;MMDEMGIPTVYLEAIVLKCAQILKKKGRYVPDIIMAGGFINETQIFKAIAMSNFGDGPFVKAVLMGRSPLTAVMKASYFKQLAEEGKLPKAFADKFGATPEKFFIAVPELKAKYGERFKEIPWEAVALYTYLTDRIGVGLKQLLAGARKWRLDLINRNDLMSLSELAAKVTGIPLAHEAEADAIEKILD
;
A
#
# COMPACT_ATOMS: atom_id res chain seq x y z
N MET A 1 14.19 -18.39 14.68
CA MET A 1 14.82 -17.51 13.65
C MET A 1 13.82 -16.51 13.09
N MET A 2 12.62 -16.93 12.65
CA MET A 2 11.58 -15.98 12.23
C MET A 2 10.91 -15.22 13.39
N ASP A 3 10.84 -15.83 14.57
CA ASP A 3 10.10 -15.25 15.72
C ASP A 3 10.96 -14.35 16.62
N GLU A 4 12.26 -14.62 16.76
CA GLU A 4 13.13 -13.89 17.71
C GLU A 4 14.18 -12.98 17.05
N MET A 5 14.38 -13.04 15.73
CA MET A 5 15.43 -12.29 15.02
C MET A 5 14.88 -11.25 14.04
N GLY A 6 13.66 -10.77 14.27
CA GLY A 6 13.00 -9.75 13.46
C GLY A 6 13.13 -8.35 14.03
N ILE A 7 13.28 -7.36 13.14
CA ILE A 7 13.12 -5.94 13.48
C ILE A 7 11.77 -5.48 12.91
N PRO A 8 10.91 -4.79 13.68
CA PRO A 8 9.66 -4.26 13.15
C PRO A 8 9.90 -3.34 11.94
N THR A 9 9.06 -3.45 10.91
CA THR A 9 9.29 -2.87 9.57
C THR A 9 9.68 -1.39 9.60
N VAL A 10 9.02 -0.56 10.41
CA VAL A 10 9.31 0.89 10.49
C VAL A 10 10.73 1.16 10.99
N TYR A 11 11.18 0.40 12.00
CA TYR A 11 12.54 0.52 12.53
C TYR A 11 13.57 0.02 11.51
N LEU A 12 13.27 -1.12 10.87
CA LEU A 12 14.13 -1.67 9.83
C LEU A 12 14.29 -0.68 8.68
N GLU A 13 13.19 -0.08 8.23
CA GLU A 13 13.21 0.92 7.17
C GLU A 13 14.04 2.14 7.58
N ALA A 14 13.86 2.69 8.78
CA ALA A 14 14.66 3.80 9.28
C ALA A 14 16.18 3.48 9.28
N ILE A 15 16.56 2.26 9.67
CA ILE A 15 17.95 1.78 9.63
C ILE A 15 18.46 1.68 8.18
N VAL A 16 17.67 1.09 7.29
CA VAL A 16 18.00 0.94 5.86
C VAL A 16 18.20 2.32 5.21
N LEU A 17 17.31 3.28 5.49
CA LEU A 17 17.40 4.64 4.98
C LEU A 17 18.63 5.39 5.52
N LYS A 18 18.99 5.17 6.79
CA LYS A 18 20.24 5.69 7.35
C LYS A 18 21.46 5.14 6.60
N CYS A 19 21.48 3.84 6.30
CA CYS A 19 22.54 3.23 5.50
C CYS A 19 22.58 3.80 4.07
N ALA A 20 21.44 3.95 3.42
CA ALA A 20 21.32 4.55 2.08
C ALA A 20 21.87 5.99 2.05
N GLN A 21 21.52 6.81 3.05
CA GLN A 21 22.06 8.17 3.22
C GLN A 21 23.59 8.17 3.43
N ILE A 22 24.13 7.24 4.21
CA ILE A 22 25.59 7.11 4.40
C ILE A 22 26.29 6.76 3.08
N LEU A 23 25.75 5.80 2.32
CA LEU A 23 26.30 5.41 1.02
C LEU A 23 26.27 6.57 0.04
N LYS A 24 25.12 7.28 -0.04
CA LYS A 24 24.95 8.46 -0.88
C LYS A 24 25.96 9.56 -0.55
N LYS A 25 26.13 9.90 0.75
CA LYS A 25 27.12 10.90 1.21
C LYS A 25 28.56 10.53 0.86
N LYS A 26 28.87 9.24 0.78
CA LYS A 26 30.18 8.72 0.36
C LYS A 26 30.34 8.63 -1.16
N GLY A 27 29.37 9.10 -1.95
CA GLY A 27 29.38 8.99 -3.41
C GLY A 27 29.30 7.54 -3.91
N ARG A 28 28.77 6.62 -3.10
CA ARG A 28 28.61 5.21 -3.48
C ARG A 28 27.25 4.97 -4.12
N TYR A 29 27.17 3.94 -4.95
CA TYR A 29 25.91 3.47 -5.52
C TYR A 29 24.93 3.08 -4.41
N VAL A 30 23.68 3.55 -4.53
CA VAL A 30 22.57 3.16 -3.67
C VAL A 30 21.57 2.40 -4.55
N PRO A 31 21.28 1.13 -4.25
CA PRO A 31 20.33 0.36 -5.03
C PRO A 31 18.90 0.87 -4.82
N ASP A 32 18.04 0.60 -5.79
CA ASP A 32 16.60 0.72 -5.59
C ASP A 32 16.16 -0.27 -4.50
N ILE A 33 15.35 0.21 -3.55
CA ILE A 33 14.92 -0.59 -2.40
C ILE A 33 13.46 -0.96 -2.54
N ILE A 34 13.15 -2.22 -2.25
CA ILE A 34 11.78 -2.72 -2.09
C ILE A 34 11.62 -3.15 -0.64
N MET A 35 10.71 -2.49 0.09
CA MET A 35 10.45 -2.83 1.49
C MET A 35 9.48 -4.00 1.59
N ALA A 36 9.83 -5.01 2.39
CA ALA A 36 9.01 -6.20 2.59
C ALA A 36 8.69 -6.39 4.08
N GLY A 37 7.45 -6.81 4.37
CA GLY A 37 7.02 -7.18 5.73
C GLY A 37 5.90 -6.29 6.29
N GLY A 38 4.72 -6.88 6.50
CA GLY A 38 3.60 -6.21 7.20
C GLY A 38 2.72 -5.28 6.35
N PHE A 39 2.98 -5.15 5.04
CA PHE A 39 2.17 -4.36 4.13
C PHE A 39 0.86 -5.07 3.75
N ILE A 40 -0.27 -4.44 4.06
CA ILE A 40 -1.63 -4.91 3.81
C ILE A 40 -2.55 -3.82 3.22
N ASN A 41 -2.18 -2.54 3.28
CA ASN A 41 -2.99 -1.44 2.77
C ASN A 41 -2.15 -0.30 2.18
N GLU A 42 -2.80 0.54 1.39
CA GLU A 42 -2.27 1.70 0.68
C GLU A 42 -1.57 2.72 1.59
N THR A 43 -2.03 2.90 2.83
CA THR A 43 -1.43 3.88 3.75
C THR A 43 -0.02 3.49 4.14
N GLN A 44 0.26 2.19 4.28
CA GLN A 44 1.59 1.69 4.58
C GLN A 44 2.52 1.84 3.38
N ILE A 45 2.01 1.62 2.16
CA ILE A 45 2.76 1.86 0.91
C ILE A 45 3.16 3.33 0.81
N PHE A 46 2.19 4.23 1.00
CA PHE A 46 2.39 5.67 0.99
C PHE A 46 3.48 6.06 2.00
N LYS A 47 3.37 5.59 3.24
CA LYS A 47 4.32 5.89 4.33
C LYS A 47 5.74 5.42 4.01
N ALA A 48 5.92 4.20 3.52
CA ALA A 48 7.25 3.67 3.20
C ALA A 48 7.94 4.51 2.12
N ILE A 49 7.23 4.78 1.01
CA ILE A 49 7.78 5.59 -0.08
C ILE A 49 8.07 7.02 0.40
N ALA A 50 7.11 7.67 1.05
CA ALA A 50 7.26 9.04 1.55
C ALA A 50 8.40 9.19 2.58
N MET A 51 8.51 8.25 3.53
CA MET A 51 9.57 8.26 4.55
C MET A 51 10.97 8.16 3.93
N SER A 52 11.09 7.50 2.77
CA SER A 52 12.33 7.28 2.05
C SER A 52 12.80 8.45 1.18
N ASN A 53 11.98 9.48 0.99
CA ASN A 53 12.31 10.62 0.14
C ASN A 53 12.78 11.82 0.97
N PHE A 54 14.07 12.13 0.87
CA PHE A 54 14.73 13.22 1.58
C PHE A 54 14.83 14.51 0.75
N GLY A 55 14.12 14.59 -0.39
CA GLY A 55 14.07 15.76 -1.28
C GLY A 55 14.68 15.51 -2.67
N ASP A 56 15.35 14.38 -2.84
CA ASP A 56 16.12 13.96 -4.01
C ASP A 56 15.53 12.69 -4.69
N GLY A 57 14.27 12.40 -4.37
CA GLY A 57 13.55 11.20 -4.79
C GLY A 57 13.57 10.10 -3.74
N PRO A 58 12.56 9.21 -3.72
CA PRO A 58 12.46 8.14 -2.73
C PRO A 58 13.52 7.06 -2.98
N PHE A 59 14.19 6.58 -1.93
CA PHE A 59 15.01 5.36 -2.02
C PHE A 59 14.15 4.09 -2.19
N VAL A 60 12.98 4.06 -1.55
CA VAL A 60 12.04 2.93 -1.64
C VAL A 60 11.17 3.13 -2.87
N LYS A 61 11.32 2.23 -3.86
CA LYS A 61 10.59 2.33 -5.14
C LYS A 61 9.27 1.57 -5.14
N ALA A 62 9.17 0.53 -4.30
CA ALA A 62 7.99 -0.29 -4.17
C ALA A 62 7.96 -0.99 -2.80
N VAL A 63 6.85 -1.65 -2.51
CA VAL A 63 6.75 -2.58 -1.38
C VAL A 63 6.38 -3.98 -1.85
N LEU A 64 6.81 -4.99 -1.11
CA LEU A 64 6.41 -6.37 -1.34
C LEU A 64 5.22 -6.71 -0.46
N MET A 65 4.12 -7.12 -1.10
CA MET A 65 2.92 -7.62 -0.45
C MET A 65 2.81 -9.14 -0.66
N GLY A 66 2.84 -9.90 0.44
CA GLY A 66 2.78 -11.36 0.40
C GLY A 66 1.43 -11.91 0.88
N ARG A 67 1.18 -11.84 2.19
CA ARG A 67 0.00 -12.50 2.79
C ARG A 67 -1.34 -11.86 2.40
N SER A 68 -1.41 -10.54 2.23
CA SER A 68 -2.71 -9.91 1.96
C SER A 68 -3.24 -10.16 0.55
N PRO A 69 -2.44 -10.12 -0.54
CA PRO A 69 -2.93 -10.52 -1.85
C PRO A 69 -3.28 -12.02 -1.90
N LEU A 70 -2.48 -12.89 -1.25
CA LEU A 70 -2.80 -14.32 -1.13
C LEU A 70 -4.13 -14.56 -0.39
N THR A 71 -4.43 -13.76 0.63
CA THR A 71 -5.71 -13.87 1.36
C THR A 71 -6.89 -13.49 0.46
N ALA A 72 -6.74 -12.49 -0.40
CA ALA A 72 -7.77 -12.13 -1.37
C ALA A 72 -8.06 -13.29 -2.35
N VAL A 73 -7.00 -13.93 -2.85
CA VAL A 73 -7.09 -15.12 -3.71
C VAL A 73 -7.80 -16.28 -3.01
N MET A 74 -7.39 -16.63 -1.79
CA MET A 74 -7.99 -17.72 -1.02
C MET A 74 -9.46 -17.47 -0.69
N LYS A 75 -9.81 -16.22 -0.34
CA LYS A 75 -11.21 -15.84 -0.09
C LYS A 75 -12.06 -15.92 -1.33
N ALA A 76 -11.52 -15.55 -2.49
CA ALA A 76 -12.22 -15.68 -3.75
C ALA A 76 -12.54 -17.14 -4.10
N SER A 77 -11.55 -18.03 -3.96
CA SER A 77 -11.73 -19.47 -4.19
C SER A 77 -12.81 -20.04 -3.27
N TYR A 78 -12.78 -19.68 -1.98
CA TYR A 78 -13.79 -20.11 -1.01
C TYR A 78 -15.21 -19.58 -1.33
N PHE A 79 -15.35 -18.30 -1.68
CA PHE A 79 -16.65 -17.71 -2.00
C PHE A 79 -17.20 -18.22 -3.34
N LYS A 80 -16.33 -18.53 -4.30
CA LYS A 80 -16.71 -19.24 -5.53
C LYS A 80 -17.33 -20.60 -5.19
N GLN A 81 -16.66 -21.41 -4.36
CA GLN A 81 -17.19 -22.70 -3.94
C GLN A 81 -18.55 -22.56 -3.22
N LEU A 82 -18.68 -21.60 -2.30
CA LEU A 82 -19.95 -21.35 -1.62
C LEU A 82 -21.06 -20.92 -2.59
N ALA A 83 -20.73 -20.18 -3.66
CA ALA A 83 -21.68 -19.80 -4.69
C ALA A 83 -22.19 -21.01 -5.47
N GLU A 84 -21.27 -21.90 -5.88
CA GLU A 84 -21.59 -23.15 -6.59
C GLU A 84 -22.45 -24.10 -5.75
N GLU A 85 -22.19 -24.16 -4.44
CA GLU A 85 -22.95 -24.98 -3.49
C GLU A 85 -24.26 -24.32 -3.01
N GLY A 86 -24.54 -23.07 -3.39
CA GLY A 86 -25.71 -22.32 -2.90
C GLY A 86 -25.64 -21.98 -1.41
N LYS A 87 -24.45 -21.95 -0.81
CA LYS A 87 -24.19 -21.75 0.63
C LYS A 87 -23.61 -20.38 0.96
N LEU A 88 -23.68 -19.42 0.04
CA LEU A 88 -23.28 -18.05 0.34
C LEU A 88 -24.11 -17.49 1.52
N PRO A 89 -23.49 -16.71 2.42
CA PRO A 89 -24.23 -16.02 3.48
C PRO A 89 -25.34 -15.18 2.86
N LYS A 90 -26.58 -15.34 3.33
CA LYS A 90 -27.76 -14.67 2.75
C LYS A 90 -27.59 -13.16 2.66
N ALA A 91 -27.11 -12.54 3.73
CA ALA A 91 -26.83 -11.10 3.77
C ALA A 91 -25.76 -10.62 2.76
N PHE A 92 -24.85 -11.51 2.34
CA PHE A 92 -23.89 -11.22 1.29
C PHE A 92 -24.54 -11.35 -0.10
N ALA A 93 -25.22 -12.46 -0.34
CA ALA A 93 -25.90 -12.72 -1.62
C ALA A 93 -26.97 -11.68 -1.95
N ASP A 94 -27.72 -11.21 -0.95
CA ASP A 94 -28.74 -10.17 -1.12
C ASP A 94 -28.13 -8.82 -1.53
N LYS A 95 -26.91 -8.51 -1.06
CA LYS A 95 -26.23 -7.23 -1.34
C LYS A 95 -25.40 -7.24 -2.62
N PHE A 96 -24.69 -8.34 -2.87
CA PHE A 96 -23.67 -8.40 -3.93
C PHE A 96 -24.02 -9.42 -5.03
N GLY A 97 -25.11 -10.17 -4.87
CA GLY A 97 -25.50 -11.26 -5.76
C GLY A 97 -24.90 -12.60 -5.36
N ALA A 98 -25.47 -13.66 -5.94
CA ALA A 98 -25.12 -15.05 -5.63
C ALA A 98 -24.11 -15.68 -6.61
N THR A 99 -23.61 -14.95 -7.60
CA THR A 99 -22.68 -15.48 -8.61
C THR A 99 -21.39 -14.64 -8.66
N PRO A 100 -20.23 -15.25 -8.98
CA PRO A 100 -18.96 -14.53 -9.08
C PRO A 100 -19.01 -13.31 -10.01
N GLU A 101 -19.74 -13.39 -11.12
CA GLU A 101 -19.92 -12.27 -12.06
C GLU A 101 -20.58 -11.05 -11.41
N LYS A 102 -21.43 -11.25 -10.40
CA LYS A 102 -22.17 -10.18 -9.74
C LYS A 102 -21.37 -9.55 -8.60
N PHE A 103 -20.65 -10.35 -7.82
CA PHE A 103 -19.97 -9.83 -6.63
C PHE A 103 -18.52 -9.38 -6.86
N PHE A 104 -17.90 -9.66 -8.01
CA PHE A 104 -16.61 -9.07 -8.38
C PHE A 104 -16.77 -7.80 -9.23
N ILE A 105 -16.35 -6.66 -8.68
CA ILE A 105 -16.51 -5.34 -9.32
C ILE A 105 -15.69 -5.18 -10.62
N ALA A 106 -14.56 -5.86 -10.75
CA ALA A 106 -13.69 -5.76 -11.93
C ALA A 106 -14.23 -6.52 -13.16
N VAL A 107 -15.30 -7.32 -13.01
CA VAL A 107 -15.81 -8.18 -14.10
C VAL A 107 -16.20 -7.41 -15.36
N PRO A 108 -16.95 -6.29 -15.30
CA PRO A 108 -17.30 -5.53 -16.50
C PRO A 108 -16.07 -5.04 -17.27
N GLU A 109 -15.08 -4.49 -16.56
CA GLU A 109 -13.82 -4.00 -17.14
C GLU A 109 -13.03 -5.16 -17.79
N LEU A 110 -12.87 -6.26 -17.07
CA LEU A 110 -12.11 -7.41 -17.56
C LEU A 110 -12.81 -8.09 -18.76
N LYS A 111 -14.15 -8.17 -18.76
CA LYS A 111 -14.92 -8.65 -19.93
C LYS A 111 -14.76 -7.74 -21.13
N ALA A 112 -14.81 -6.41 -20.94
CA ALA A 112 -14.58 -5.47 -22.02
C ALA A 112 -13.17 -5.57 -22.59
N LYS A 113 -12.16 -5.80 -21.73
CA LYS A 113 -10.75 -5.89 -22.13
C LYS A 113 -10.39 -7.21 -22.82
N TYR A 114 -10.93 -8.34 -22.36
CA TYR A 114 -10.53 -9.68 -22.82
C TYR A 114 -11.58 -10.38 -23.71
N GLY A 115 -12.81 -9.87 -23.80
CA GLY A 115 -13.87 -10.46 -24.61
C GLY A 115 -14.12 -11.92 -24.24
N GLU A 116 -14.16 -12.81 -25.23
CA GLU A 116 -14.36 -14.24 -25.04
C GLU A 116 -13.27 -14.90 -24.17
N ARG A 117 -12.04 -14.38 -24.21
CA ARG A 117 -10.92 -14.91 -23.42
C ARG A 117 -11.08 -14.67 -21.92
N PHE A 118 -12.04 -13.84 -21.50
CA PHE A 118 -12.37 -13.69 -20.09
C PHE A 118 -12.68 -15.03 -19.41
N LYS A 119 -13.27 -15.99 -20.14
CA LYS A 119 -13.57 -17.35 -19.65
C LYS A 119 -12.33 -18.14 -19.24
N GLU A 120 -11.15 -17.77 -19.73
CA GLU A 120 -9.87 -18.40 -19.36
C GLU A 120 -9.33 -17.87 -18.02
N ILE A 121 -9.87 -16.76 -17.50
CA ILE A 121 -9.37 -16.09 -16.30
C ILE A 121 -10.03 -16.71 -15.06
N PRO A 122 -9.24 -17.30 -14.13
CA PRO A 122 -9.80 -17.82 -12.90
C PRO A 122 -10.30 -16.70 -11.99
N TRP A 123 -11.36 -16.96 -11.22
CA TRP A 123 -11.95 -15.99 -10.28
C TRP A 123 -10.95 -15.53 -9.22
N GLU A 124 -10.03 -16.41 -8.85
CA GLU A 124 -8.86 -16.13 -8.01
C GLU A 124 -8.00 -14.99 -8.55
N ALA A 125 -7.75 -14.97 -9.87
CA ALA A 125 -6.98 -13.91 -10.51
C ALA A 125 -7.78 -12.60 -10.61
N VAL A 126 -9.10 -12.68 -10.85
CA VAL A 126 -9.99 -11.51 -10.81
C VAL A 126 -9.96 -10.85 -9.44
N ALA A 127 -9.99 -11.64 -8.37
CA ALA A 127 -9.92 -11.12 -7.00
C ALA A 127 -8.56 -10.49 -6.67
N LEU A 128 -7.46 -11.12 -7.09
CA LEU A 128 -6.11 -10.56 -6.94
C LEU A 128 -6.01 -9.20 -7.64
N TYR A 129 -6.48 -9.13 -8.90
CA TYR A 129 -6.52 -7.89 -9.67
C TYR A 129 -7.36 -6.82 -8.97
N THR A 130 -8.58 -7.17 -8.54
CA THR A 130 -9.48 -6.25 -7.84
C THR A 130 -8.84 -5.71 -6.56
N TYR A 131 -8.17 -6.57 -5.79
CA TYR A 131 -7.51 -6.16 -4.55
C TYR A 131 -6.33 -5.20 -4.81
N LEU A 132 -5.45 -5.52 -5.75
CA LEU A 132 -4.26 -4.70 -6.03
C LEU A 132 -4.60 -3.41 -6.79
N THR A 133 -5.46 -3.49 -7.79
CA THR A 133 -5.77 -2.37 -8.69
C THR A 133 -6.83 -1.46 -8.10
N ASP A 134 -7.96 -2.03 -7.69
CA ASP A 134 -9.11 -1.23 -7.25
C ASP A 134 -8.98 -0.87 -5.78
N ARG A 135 -8.77 -1.84 -4.88
CA ARG A 135 -8.71 -1.53 -3.45
C ARG A 135 -7.44 -0.77 -3.08
N ILE A 136 -6.27 -1.28 -3.43
CA ILE A 136 -4.98 -0.66 -3.09
C ILE A 136 -4.68 0.51 -4.02
N GLY A 137 -4.78 0.32 -5.34
CA GLY A 137 -4.43 1.34 -6.32
C GLY A 137 -5.33 2.58 -6.25
N VAL A 138 -6.65 2.45 -6.10
CA VAL A 138 -7.53 3.63 -5.92
C VAL A 138 -7.27 4.31 -4.58
N GLY A 139 -7.12 3.54 -3.50
CA GLY A 139 -6.79 4.10 -2.18
C GLY A 139 -5.49 4.90 -2.20
N LEU A 140 -4.46 4.40 -2.88
CA LEU A 140 -3.19 5.12 -3.02
C LEU A 140 -3.35 6.42 -3.82
N LYS A 141 -4.13 6.41 -4.90
CA LYS A 141 -4.48 7.62 -5.66
C LYS A 141 -5.23 8.64 -4.80
N GLN A 142 -6.13 8.19 -3.91
CA GLN A 142 -6.86 9.07 -2.99
C GLN A 142 -5.91 9.74 -1.99
N LEU A 143 -4.98 8.99 -1.40
CA LEU A 143 -3.96 9.56 -0.50
C LEU A 143 -3.07 10.58 -1.22
N LEU A 144 -2.63 10.24 -2.42
CA LEU A 144 -1.84 11.12 -3.29
C LEU A 144 -2.59 12.42 -3.62
N ALA A 145 -3.87 12.32 -4.00
CA ALA A 145 -4.72 13.48 -4.24
C ALA A 145 -4.87 14.35 -2.97
N GLY A 146 -5.03 13.72 -1.79
CA GLY A 146 -5.07 14.41 -0.51
C GLY A 146 -3.79 15.20 -0.20
N ALA A 147 -2.63 14.64 -0.55
CA ALA A 147 -1.34 15.31 -0.47
C ALA A 147 -1.05 16.25 -1.67
N ARG A 148 -2.00 16.42 -2.59
CA ARG A 148 -1.89 17.23 -3.81
C ARG A 148 -0.70 16.84 -4.71
N LYS A 149 -0.38 15.54 -4.75
CA LYS A 149 0.75 14.98 -5.50
C LYS A 149 0.25 13.91 -6.46
N TRP A 150 0.69 13.96 -7.71
CA TRP A 150 0.16 13.09 -8.79
C TRP A 150 1.13 11.99 -9.23
N ARG A 151 2.30 11.90 -8.58
CA ARG A 151 3.29 10.85 -8.82
C ARG A 151 3.90 10.41 -7.49
N LEU A 152 4.28 9.13 -7.41
CA LEU A 152 4.84 8.53 -6.19
C LEU A 152 6.23 9.07 -5.83
N ASP A 153 6.97 9.62 -6.80
CA ASP A 153 8.28 10.23 -6.55
C ASP A 153 8.20 11.62 -5.91
N LEU A 154 7.00 12.23 -5.90
CA LEU A 154 6.77 13.55 -5.31
C LEU A 154 6.45 13.48 -3.81
N ILE A 155 5.92 12.35 -3.32
CA ILE A 155 5.63 12.19 -1.90
C ILE A 155 6.92 12.09 -1.09
N ASN A 156 6.93 12.73 0.06
CA ASN A 156 8.10 12.90 0.89
C ASN A 156 7.75 13.00 2.37
N ARG A 157 8.79 13.16 3.18
CA ARG A 157 8.70 13.15 4.63
C ARG A 157 7.80 14.25 5.22
N ASN A 158 7.54 15.32 4.47
CA ASN A 158 6.63 16.39 4.89
C ASN A 158 5.15 16.02 4.72
N ASP A 159 4.83 14.96 3.97
CA ASP A 159 3.46 14.43 3.89
C ASP A 159 3.11 13.53 5.09
N LEU A 160 4.02 13.40 6.05
CA LEU A 160 3.91 12.52 7.20
C LEU A 160 4.09 13.32 8.49
N MET A 161 3.45 12.84 9.55
CA MET A 161 3.70 13.26 10.92
C MET A 161 3.75 12.05 11.84
N SER A 162 4.52 12.15 12.91
CA SER A 162 4.63 11.16 13.96
C SER A 162 3.50 11.34 14.97
N LEU A 163 2.91 10.22 15.40
CA LEU A 163 1.88 10.20 16.45
C LEU A 163 2.45 9.91 17.84
N SER A 164 3.75 9.60 17.93
CA SER A 164 4.44 9.35 19.20
C SER A 164 5.88 9.84 19.15
N GLU A 165 6.41 10.22 20.32
CA GLU A 165 7.80 10.66 20.46
C GLU A 165 8.78 9.57 20.01
N LEU A 166 8.44 8.30 20.26
CA LEU A 166 9.26 7.17 19.81
C LEU A 166 9.32 7.10 18.29
N ALA A 167 8.19 7.26 17.60
CA ALA A 167 8.17 7.31 16.14
C ALA A 167 8.99 8.50 15.61
N ALA A 168 8.86 9.67 16.24
CA ALA A 168 9.62 10.85 15.87
C ALA A 168 11.13 10.64 16.04
N LYS A 169 11.54 10.08 17.18
CA LYS A 169 12.95 9.75 17.47
C LYS A 169 13.54 8.72 16.50
N VAL A 170 12.77 7.70 16.13
CA VAL A 170 13.23 6.60 15.27
C VAL A 170 13.30 7.04 13.82
N THR A 171 12.27 7.74 13.34
CA THR A 171 12.13 8.07 11.92
C THR A 171 12.75 9.42 11.58
N GLY A 172 12.82 10.36 12.53
CA GLY A 172 13.15 11.76 12.29
C GLY A 172 12.02 12.56 11.64
N ILE A 173 10.77 12.10 11.75
CA ILE A 173 9.57 12.80 11.25
C ILE A 173 8.93 13.55 12.44
N PRO A 174 8.60 14.85 12.30
CA PRO A 174 8.09 15.68 13.40
C PRO A 174 6.76 15.18 13.96
N LEU A 175 6.45 15.55 15.21
CA LEU A 175 5.13 15.37 15.81
C LEU A 175 4.10 16.33 15.21
N ALA A 176 2.82 16.05 15.42
CA ALA A 176 1.72 16.83 14.86
C ALA A 176 1.76 18.34 15.22
N HIS A 177 2.23 18.71 16.41
CA HIS A 177 2.32 20.11 16.84
C HIS A 177 3.60 20.81 16.35
N GLU A 178 4.56 20.06 15.81
CA GLU A 178 5.81 20.56 15.23
C GLU A 178 5.69 20.66 13.70
N ALA A 179 4.85 19.81 13.10
CA ALA A 179 4.59 19.81 11.67
C ALA A 179 3.94 21.14 11.24
N GLU A 180 4.54 21.80 10.25
CA GLU A 180 4.04 23.06 9.66
C GLU A 180 3.90 24.23 10.67
N ALA A 181 4.55 24.18 11.83
CA ALA A 181 4.48 25.26 12.83
C ALA A 181 4.88 26.63 12.23
N ASP A 182 6.00 26.67 11.51
CA ASP A 182 6.47 27.86 10.80
C ASP A 182 5.45 28.39 9.77
N ALA A 183 4.70 27.50 9.12
CA ALA A 183 3.71 27.89 8.11
C ALA A 183 2.46 28.48 8.77
N ILE A 184 2.06 27.96 9.94
CA ILE A 184 0.97 28.51 10.74
C ILE A 184 1.30 29.94 11.15
N GLU A 185 2.51 30.18 11.68
CA GLU A 185 2.95 31.51 12.09
C GLU A 185 2.96 32.48 10.90
N LYS A 186 3.53 32.08 9.76
CA LYS A 186 3.58 32.90 8.53
C LYS A 186 2.23 33.28 7.93
N ILE A 187 1.17 32.51 8.16
CA ILE A 187 -0.18 32.84 7.67
C ILE A 187 -0.82 33.93 8.53
N LEU A 188 -0.35 34.12 9.76
CA LEU A 188 -0.85 35.11 10.70
C LEU A 188 -0.09 36.45 10.65
N ASP A 189 1.10 36.46 10.03
CA ASP A 189 1.87 37.66 9.68
C ASP A 189 1.32 38.36 8.42
#